data_AF-A0A0E3WIJ3-F1
#
_entry.id   AF-A0A0E3WIJ3-F1
#
_cell.length_a   1.000
_cell.length_b   1.000
_cell.length_c   1.000
_cell.angle_alpha   90.00
_cell.angle_beta   90.00
_cell.angle_gamma   90.00
#
_symmetry.space_group_name_H-M   'P 1'
#
loop_
_entity.id
_entity.type
_entity.pdbx_description
1 polymer ?
#
loop_
_entity_poly.entity_id
_entity_poly.type
_entity_poly.pdbx_seq_one_letter_code
_entity_poly.pdbx_strand_id
1 'polypeptide(L)' 'MGKNLRLKASRAAKDMSQKQLADAVGVTRQTIIAIENGDYNPTIRLCIEICLTLGKTLDELFWEGDKHGEN' A
#
# COMPACT_ATOMS: atom_id res chain seq x y z
N MET A 1 -1.34 -12.06 -4.26
CA MET A 1 -0.13 -11.25 -4.03
C MET A 1 0.37 -11.57 -2.62
N GLY A 2 1.65 -11.36 -2.28
CA GLY A 2 2.07 -11.45 -0.87
C GLY A 2 1.37 -10.39 -0.02
N LYS A 3 1.33 -10.57 1.30
CA LYS A 3 0.81 -9.53 2.22
C LYS A 3 1.63 -8.24 2.04
N ASN A 4 0.95 -7.09 1.92
CA ASN A 4 1.61 -5.79 1.81
C ASN A 4 2.00 -5.25 3.19
N LEU A 5 2.97 -5.90 3.82
CA LEU A 5 3.45 -5.56 5.17
C LEU A 5 4.08 -4.16 5.24
N ARG A 6 4.71 -3.71 4.14
CA ARG A 6 5.32 -2.37 4.06
C ARG A 6 4.28 -1.25 4.05
N LEU A 7 3.15 -1.46 3.35
CA LEU A 7 2.00 -0.57 3.40
C LEU A 7 1.46 -0.45 4.82
N LYS A 8 1.20 -1.59 5.47
CA LYS A 8 0.70 -1.64 6.85
C LYS A 8 1.64 -0.92 7.82
N ALA A 9 2.95 -1.18 7.71
CA ALA A 9 3.96 -0.54 8.56
C ALA A 9 4.02 0.98 8.33
N SER A 10 4.02 1.43 7.08
CA SER A 10 4.08 2.86 6.75
C SER A 10 2.82 3.61 7.20
N ARG A 11 1.64 2.99 7.06
CA ARG A 11 0.39 3.53 7.59
C ARG A 11 0.43 3.65 9.12
N ALA A 12 0.90 2.61 9.81
CA ALA A 12 1.01 2.61 11.26
C ALA A 12 2.04 3.66 11.77
N ALA A 13 3.15 3.86 11.05
CA ALA A 13 4.15 4.87 11.38
C ALA A 13 3.65 6.33 11.21
N LYS A 14 2.52 6.53 10.53
CA LYS A 14 1.80 7.81 10.42
C LYS A 14 0.63 7.92 11.40
N ASP A 15 0.50 6.97 12.33
CA ASP A 15 -0.65 6.85 13.27
C ASP A 15 -2.01 6.80 12.56
N MET A 16 -2.04 6.33 11.31
CA MET A 16 -3.28 6.23 10.54
C MET A 16 -3.93 4.86 10.75
N SER A 17 -5.23 4.84 11.02
CA SER A 17 -6.06 3.64 10.87
C SER A 17 -6.30 3.31 9.38
N GLN A 18 -6.71 2.07 9.10
CA GLN A 18 -7.11 1.68 7.74
C GLN A 18 -8.24 2.55 7.19
N LYS A 19 -9.18 2.98 8.06
CA LYS A 19 -10.27 3.88 7.66
C LYS A 19 -9.73 5.25 7.27
N GLN A 20 -8.83 5.82 8.06
CA GLN A 20 -8.25 7.14 7.75
C GLN A 20 -7.45 7.12 6.44
N LEU A 21 -6.68 6.06 6.17
CA LEU A 21 -6.01 5.94 4.87
C LEU A 21 -7.02 5.80 3.73
N ALA A 22 -8.08 5.01 3.93
CA ALA A 22 -9.12 4.81 2.93
C ALA A 22 -9.84 6.13 2.59
N ASP A 23 -10.22 6.89 3.61
CA ASP A 23 -10.85 8.20 3.47
C ASP A 23 -9.92 9.18 2.70
N ALA A 24 -8.62 9.17 3.01
CA ALA A 24 -7.62 10.04 2.39
C ALA A 24 -7.41 9.76 0.88
N VAL A 25 -7.48 8.49 0.47
CA VAL A 25 -7.26 8.07 -0.93
C VAL A 25 -8.57 7.79 -1.69
N GLY A 26 -9.71 8.10 -1.09
CA GLY A 26 -11.02 8.01 -1.74
C GLY A 26 -11.52 6.58 -2.01
N VAL A 27 -11.21 5.63 -1.11
CA VAL A 27 -11.64 4.23 -1.23
C VAL A 27 -12.31 3.75 0.05
N THR A 28 -12.84 2.52 0.04
CA THR A 28 -13.42 1.92 1.25
C THR A 28 -12.34 1.38 2.17
N ARG A 29 -12.63 1.28 3.49
CA ARG A 29 -11.74 0.61 4.45
C ARG A 29 -11.41 -0.82 4.01
N GLN A 30 -12.38 -1.54 3.45
CA GLN A 30 -12.24 -2.89 2.93
C GLN A 30 -11.24 -2.97 1.78
N THR A 31 -11.19 -1.95 0.92
CA THR A 31 -10.17 -1.85 -0.13
C THR A 31 -8.77 -1.82 0.51
N ILE A 32 -8.53 -0.98 1.52
CA ILE A 32 -7.23 -0.95 2.21
C ILE A 32 -6.89 -2.28 2.89
N ILE A 33 -7.86 -2.94 3.53
CA ILE A 33 -7.67 -4.27 4.12
C ILE A 33 -7.24 -5.29 3.06
N ALA A 34 -7.93 -5.33 1.92
CA ALA A 34 -7.63 -6.26 0.84
C ALA A 34 -6.24 -6.02 0.24
N ILE A 35 -5.82 -4.75 0.12
CA ILE A 35 -4.45 -4.41 -0.30
C ILE A 35 -3.45 -4.91 0.75
N GLU A 36 -3.62 -4.58 2.04
CA GLU A 36 -2.71 -5.00 3.10
C GLU A 36 -2.56 -6.53 3.20
N ASN A 37 -3.63 -7.27 2.93
CA ASN A 37 -3.62 -8.73 2.92
C ASN A 37 -3.04 -9.34 1.64
N GLY A 38 -2.92 -8.56 0.55
CA GLY A 38 -2.50 -9.06 -0.77
C GLY A 38 -3.63 -9.70 -1.59
N ASP A 39 -4.88 -9.50 -1.14
CA ASP A 39 -6.11 -10.01 -1.76
C ASP A 39 -6.60 -9.12 -2.91
N TYR A 40 -6.09 -7.89 -3.00
CA TYR A 40 -6.40 -6.94 -4.06
C TYR A 40 -5.14 -6.29 -4.61
N ASN A 41 -5.00 -6.30 -5.94
CA ASN A 41 -3.97 -5.54 -6.64
C ASN A 41 -4.51 -4.14 -6.97
N PRO A 42 -4.04 -3.08 -6.29
CA PRO A 42 -4.50 -1.72 -6.54
C PRO A 42 -4.12 -1.23 -7.95
N THR A 43 -4.90 -0.28 -8.47
CA THR A 43 -4.52 0.43 -9.70
C THR A 43 -3.30 1.31 -9.44
N ILE A 44 -2.51 1.60 -10.49
CA ILE A 44 -1.36 2.51 -10.39
C ILE A 44 -1.74 3.85 -9.77
N ARG A 45 -2.91 4.38 -10.14
CA ARG A 45 -3.44 5.62 -9.55
C ARG A 45 -3.59 5.50 -8.03
N LEU A 46 -4.22 4.42 -7.55
CA LEU A 46 -4.38 4.20 -6.11
C LEU A 46 -3.04 4.00 -5.40
N CYS A 47 -2.08 3.31 -6.02
CA CYS A 47 -0.73 3.21 -5.47
C CYS A 47 -0.08 4.59 -5.29
N ILE A 48 -0.20 5.47 -6.29
CA ILE A 48 0.34 6.83 -6.25
C ILE A 48 -0.32 7.64 -5.13
N GLU A 49 -1.65 7.61 -4.99
CA GLU A 49 -2.36 8.34 -3.92
C GLU A 49 -1.94 7.85 -2.52
N ILE A 50 -1.78 6.54 -2.35
CA ILE A 50 -1.27 5.94 -1.11
C ILE A 50 0.16 6.41 -0.83
N CYS A 51 1.03 6.41 -1.84
CA CYS A 51 2.41 6.86 -1.74
C CYS A 51 2.48 8.33 -1.29
N LEU A 52 1.72 9.21 -1.94
CA LEU A 52 1.63 10.63 -1.57
C LEU A 52 1.12 10.83 -0.15
N THR A 53 0.05 10.12 0.22
CA THR A 53 -0.56 10.21 1.57
C THR A 53 0.41 9.77 2.66
N LEU A 54 1.17 8.71 2.42
CA LEU A 54 2.11 8.15 3.40
C LEU A 54 3.50 8.81 3.34
N GLY A 55 3.77 9.65 2.34
CA GLY A 55 5.09 10.24 2.12
C GLY A 55 6.14 9.19 1.74
N LYS A 56 5.75 8.26 0.88
CA LYS A 56 6.56 7.11 0.44
C LYS A 56 6.59 7.02 -1.08
N THR A 57 7.56 6.30 -1.60
CA THR A 57 7.67 5.95 -3.02
C THR A 57 7.03 4.59 -3.31
N LEU A 58 6.77 4.31 -4.60
CA LEU A 58 6.27 3.00 -5.04
C LEU A 58 7.23 1.86 -4.65
N ASP A 59 8.54 2.09 -4.78
CA ASP A 59 9.58 1.11 -4.44
C ASP A 59 9.58 0.78 -2.94
N GLU A 60 9.39 1.78 -2.09
CA GLU A 60 9.31 1.58 -0.65
C GLU A 60 8.07 0.76 -0.24
N LEU A 61 6.94 0.91 -0.93
CA LEU A 61 5.67 0.31 -0.51
C LEU A 61 5.32 -1.02 -1.21
N PHE A 62 5.57 -1.12 -2.52
CA PHE A 62 5.01 -2.17 -3.36
C PHE A 62 6.06 -3.03 -4.07
N TRP A 63 7.33 -2.60 -4.12
CA TRP A 63 8.40 -3.38 -4.75
C TRP A 63 9.11 -4.28 -3.73
N GLU A 64 9.11 -5.59 -3.95
CA GLU A 64 10.03 -6.49 -3.24
C GLU A 64 11.42 -6.30 -3.85
N GLY A 65 12.41 -5.92 -3.05
CA GLY A 65 13.79 -5.74 -3.52
C GLY A 65 14.24 -6.98 -4.30
N ASP A 66 14.69 -6.74 -5.54
CA ASP A 66 15.20 -7.66 -6.55
C ASP A 66 14.90 -9.15 -6.39
N LYS A 67 13.97 -9.63 -7.22
CA LYS A 67 14.03 -10.95 -7.86
C LYS A 67 14.07 -10.83 -9.38
N HIS A 68 14.50 -9.68 -9.91
CA HIS A 68 14.79 -9.56 -11.33
C HIS A 68 16.29 -9.80 -11.55
N GLY A 69 16.68 -11.05 -11.33
CA GLY A 69 17.99 -11.61 -11.65
C GLY A 69 17.83 -13.12 -11.76
N GLU A 70 18.16 -13.64 -12.95
CA GLU A 70 18.22 -15.06 -13.33
C GLU A 70 16.92 -15.72 -13.82
N ASN A 71 16.52 -15.38 -15.06
CA ASN A 71 16.79 -16.22 -16.24
C ASN A 71 16.51 -15.45 -17.53
#